data_AF-A0A968PHI9-F1
#
_entry.id   AF-A0A968PHI9-F1
#
_cell.length_a   1.000
_cell.length_b   1.000
_cell.length_c   1.000
_cell.angle_alpha   90.00
_cell.angle_beta   90.00
_cell.angle_gamma   90.00
#
_symmetry.space_group_name_H-M   'P 1'
#
loop_
_entity.id
_entity.type
_entity.pdbx_description
1 polymer ?
#
loop_
_entity_poly.entity_id
_entity_poly.type
_entity_poly.pdbx_seq_one_letter_code
_entity_poly.pdbx_strand_id
1 'polypeptide(L)'
;MVATWSGLRGLATTPPVAVWQPDLPQAGEYRVLAYVPYILNGLDDARAVRYVVHHSGGETEITVDAEMMANTWADLGTYAFDPTLQPRVSVSALSADAGRGIWVDAVAWVPVE
;
A
#
# COMPACT_ATOMS: atom_id res chain seq x y z
N MET A 1 35.18 10.25 12.72
CA MET A 1 35.28 8.99 11.95
C MET A 1 35.06 9.35 10.49
N VAL A 2 36.02 9.05 9.61
CA VAL A 2 35.93 9.31 8.17
C VAL A 2 35.63 7.98 7.50
N ALA A 3 34.61 7.91 6.65
CA ALA A 3 34.36 6.75 5.79
C ALA A 3 34.71 7.12 4.35
N THR A 4 35.71 6.45 3.79
CA THR A 4 36.12 6.57 2.39
C THR A 4 35.23 5.71 1.50
N TRP A 5 34.83 6.26 0.35
CA TRP A 5 34.03 5.57 -0.65
C TRP A 5 34.91 4.70 -1.55
N SER A 6 34.61 3.41 -1.64
CA SER A 6 35.11 2.52 -2.70
C SER A 6 33.90 1.96 -3.43
N GLY A 7 33.84 2.21 -4.74
CA GLY A 7 32.69 1.84 -5.56
C GLY A 7 32.44 0.34 -5.58
N LEU A 8 31.17 -0.04 -5.41
CA LEU A 8 30.64 -1.32 -5.84
C LEU A 8 29.39 -1.08 -6.67
N ARG A 9 29.44 -1.57 -7.91
CA ARG A 9 28.25 -1.83 -8.73
C ARG A 9 27.33 -2.78 -7.95
N GLY A 10 26.04 -2.46 -7.89
CA GLY A 10 25.00 -3.37 -7.46
C GLY A 10 24.70 -3.32 -5.97
N LEU A 11 23.81 -2.40 -5.58
CA LEU A 11 22.94 -2.64 -4.44
C LEU A 11 21.53 -2.72 -5.03
N ALA A 12 20.96 -3.92 -5.08
CA ALA A 12 19.52 -4.04 -5.15
C ALA A 12 19.00 -3.38 -3.86
N THR A 13 18.60 -2.13 -3.94
CA THR A 13 17.95 -1.44 -2.83
C THR A 13 16.64 -2.14 -2.60
N THR A 14 16.41 -2.69 -1.40
CA THR A 14 15.06 -3.10 -1.00
C THR A 14 14.14 -1.92 -1.27
N PRO A 15 13.11 -2.09 -2.10
CA PRO A 15 12.24 -0.98 -2.43
C PRO A 15 11.56 -0.43 -1.19
N PRO A 16 11.31 0.88 -1.11
CA PRO A 16 10.52 1.43 -0.02
C PRO A 16 9.14 0.78 0.02
N VAL A 17 8.67 0.52 1.24
CA VAL A 17 7.36 -0.08 1.55
C VAL A 17 6.63 0.84 2.51
N ALA A 18 5.36 1.09 2.27
CA ALA A 18 4.45 1.71 3.24
C ALA A 18 3.54 0.63 3.84
N VAL A 19 3.27 0.73 5.14
CA VAL A 19 2.44 -0.20 5.90
C VAL A 19 1.47 0.59 6.77
N TRP A 20 0.19 0.27 6.67
CA TRP A 20 -0.86 0.74 7.57
C TRP A 20 -1.32 -0.42 8.42
N GLN A 21 -1.25 -0.26 9.74
CA GLN A 21 -1.65 -1.27 10.72
C GLN A 21 -2.65 -0.64 11.71
N PRO A 22 -3.95 -0.95 11.60
CA PRO A 22 -4.96 -0.38 12.47
C PRO A 22 -4.97 -1.08 13.84
N ASP A 23 -5.42 -0.34 14.85
CA ASP A 23 -5.90 -0.92 16.11
C ASP A 23 -7.42 -1.12 15.98
N LEU A 24 -7.84 -2.32 15.60
CA LEU A 24 -9.25 -2.64 15.37
C LEU A 24 -9.95 -2.94 16.71
N PRO A 25 -11.11 -2.33 17.00
CA PRO A 25 -11.76 -2.46 18.31
C PRO A 25 -12.32 -3.85 18.59
N GLN A 26 -12.59 -4.65 17.54
CA GLN A 26 -13.13 -6.01 17.65
C GLN A 26 -12.84 -6.83 16.40
N ALA A 27 -13.01 -8.14 16.50
CA ALA A 27 -13.03 -9.01 15.32
C ALA A 27 -14.32 -8.83 14.53
N GLY A 28 -14.25 -8.97 13.20
CA GLY A 28 -15.41 -8.81 12.32
C GLY A 28 -15.03 -8.59 10.84
N GLU A 29 -16.04 -8.41 10.01
CA GLU A 29 -15.88 -8.04 8.59
C GLU A 29 -15.65 -6.53 8.46
N TYR A 30 -14.63 -6.15 7.71
CA TYR A 30 -14.33 -4.76 7.40
C TYR A 30 -14.12 -4.60 5.89
N ARG A 31 -14.73 -3.57 5.32
CA ARG A 31 -14.36 -3.06 3.99
C ARG A 31 -13.10 -2.21 4.12
N VAL A 32 -12.12 -2.48 3.29
CA VAL A 32 -10.82 -1.80 3.29
C VAL A 32 -10.75 -0.85 2.11
N LEU A 33 -10.46 0.42 2.39
CA LEU A 33 -10.33 1.47 1.38
C LEU A 33 -8.95 2.10 1.45
N ALA A 34 -8.31 2.37 0.31
CA ALA A 34 -7.07 3.14 0.24
C ALA A 34 -7.31 4.48 -0.45
N TYR A 35 -6.91 5.58 0.17
CA TYR A 35 -6.96 6.89 -0.47
C TYR A 35 -5.79 7.03 -1.45
N VAL A 36 -6.12 7.34 -2.70
CA VAL A 36 -5.16 7.57 -3.77
C VAL A 36 -5.03 9.08 -3.98
N PRO A 37 -3.96 9.73 -3.47
CA PRO A 37 -3.80 11.17 -3.62
C PRO A 37 -3.40 11.54 -5.05
N TYR A 38 -3.79 12.75 -5.46
CA TYR A 38 -3.29 13.37 -6.69
C TYR A 38 -2.12 14.30 -6.37
N ILE A 39 -0.98 14.15 -7.06
CA ILE A 39 0.24 14.92 -6.80
C ILE A 39 0.72 15.62 -8.07
N LEU A 40 0.84 16.95 -8.03
CA LEU A 40 1.42 17.75 -9.11
C LEU A 40 2.96 17.77 -9.02
N ASN A 41 3.62 16.82 -9.66
CA ASN A 41 5.10 16.74 -9.69
C ASN A 41 5.71 16.48 -11.08
N GLY A 42 4.87 16.40 -12.12
CA GLY A 42 5.32 16.18 -13.50
C GLY A 42 5.63 14.73 -13.87
N LEU A 43 5.28 13.76 -13.02
CA LEU A 43 5.32 12.33 -13.33
C LEU A 43 3.90 11.81 -13.62
N ASP A 44 3.80 10.79 -14.46
CA ASP A 44 2.57 10.01 -14.60
C ASP A 44 2.36 9.12 -13.37
N ASP A 45 1.11 8.95 -12.94
CA ASP A 45 0.74 8.02 -11.87
C ASP A 45 0.77 6.57 -12.37
N ALA A 46 1.17 5.64 -11.49
CA ALA A 46 1.22 4.22 -11.79
C ALA A 46 -0.17 3.62 -12.05
N ARG A 47 -0.30 2.75 -13.05
CA ARG A 47 -1.57 2.09 -13.38
C ARG A 47 -1.77 0.74 -12.68
N ALA A 48 -0.73 0.27 -11.98
CA ALA A 48 -0.71 -1.07 -11.42
C ALA A 48 -0.17 -1.11 -9.98
N VAL A 49 -0.63 -0.22 -9.09
CA VAL A 49 -0.20 -0.20 -7.68
C VAL A 49 -0.73 -1.44 -6.95
N ARG A 50 0.17 -2.24 -6.38
CA ARG A 50 -0.16 -3.51 -5.70
C ARG A 50 -0.22 -3.32 -4.20
N TYR A 51 -1.42 -3.45 -3.65
CA TYR A 51 -1.67 -3.50 -2.22
C TYR A 51 -1.75 -4.95 -1.76
N VAL A 52 -1.18 -5.26 -0.60
CA VAL A 52 -1.35 -6.54 0.07
C VAL A 52 -2.15 -6.31 1.34
N VAL A 53 -3.32 -6.93 1.42
CA VAL A 53 -4.18 -6.91 2.61
C VAL A 53 -3.90 -8.17 3.42
N HIS A 54 -3.46 -8.03 4.67
CA HIS A 54 -3.31 -9.14 5.61
C HIS A 54 -4.50 -9.20 6.55
N HIS A 55 -5.29 -10.26 6.45
CA HIS A 55 -6.56 -10.47 7.14
C HIS A 55 -6.62 -11.90 7.71
N SER A 56 -7.71 -12.28 8.39
CA SER A 56 -7.79 -13.58 9.09
C SER A 56 -7.72 -14.81 8.17
N GLY A 57 -7.96 -14.62 6.87
CA GLY A 57 -7.85 -15.65 5.85
C GLY A 57 -6.46 -15.79 5.22
N GLY A 58 -5.49 -14.96 5.61
CA GLY A 58 -4.16 -14.88 5.02
C GLY A 58 -3.91 -13.52 4.35
N GLU A 59 -3.25 -13.54 3.20
CA GLU A 59 -2.95 -12.34 2.43
C GLU A 59 -3.69 -12.35 1.09
N THR A 60 -4.22 -11.19 0.70
CA THR A 60 -4.80 -10.97 -0.63
C THR A 60 -4.10 -9.78 -1.30
N GLU A 61 -3.63 -9.96 -2.53
CA GLU A 61 -3.01 -8.90 -3.34
C GLU A 61 -4.03 -8.27 -4.30
N ILE A 62 -4.19 -6.94 -4.23
CA ILE A 62 -5.09 -6.15 -5.08
C ILE A 62 -4.25 -5.19 -5.91
N THR A 63 -4.56 -5.08 -7.20
CA THR A 63 -3.96 -4.06 -8.09
C THR A 63 -4.94 -2.91 -8.30
N VAL A 64 -4.46 -1.68 -8.11
CA VAL A 64 -5.21 -0.43 -8.28
C VAL A 64 -4.58 0.39 -9.40
N ASP A 65 -5.42 0.89 -10.31
CA ASP A 65 -5.04 1.92 -11.26
C ASP A 65 -5.10 3.29 -10.57
N ALA A 66 -3.94 3.82 -10.17
CA ALA A 66 -3.87 5.07 -9.43
C ALA A 66 -4.16 6.30 -10.31
N GLU A 67 -3.96 6.19 -11.64
CA GLU A 67 -4.34 7.25 -12.58
C GLU A 67 -5.86 7.38 -12.65
N MET A 68 -6.58 6.25 -12.71
CA MET A 68 -8.05 6.25 -12.68
C MET A 68 -8.65 6.62 -11.32
N MET A 69 -7.97 6.25 -10.22
CA MET A 69 -8.46 6.47 -8.86
C MET A 69 -7.90 7.75 -8.21
N ALA A 70 -7.27 8.63 -8.99
CA ALA A 70 -6.68 9.86 -8.45
C ALA A 70 -7.71 10.71 -7.67
N ASN A 71 -7.30 11.14 -6.48
CA ASN A 71 -8.08 11.96 -5.55
C ASN A 71 -9.40 11.29 -5.08
N THR A 72 -9.42 9.96 -4.96
CA THR A 72 -10.56 9.20 -4.43
C THR A 72 -10.12 7.99 -3.59
N TRP A 73 -11.09 7.26 -3.04
CA TRP A 73 -10.90 6.02 -2.27
C TRP A 73 -11.03 4.81 -3.18
N ALA A 74 -9.94 4.05 -3.34
CA ALA A 74 -9.93 2.75 -3.98
C ALA A 74 -10.43 1.67 -3.02
N ASP A 75 -11.33 0.81 -3.52
CA ASP A 75 -11.82 -0.35 -2.77
C ASP A 75 -10.84 -1.50 -2.89
N LEU A 76 -10.30 -1.95 -1.75
CA LEU A 76 -9.41 -3.10 -1.68
C LEU A 76 -10.15 -4.41 -1.34
N GLY A 77 -11.46 -4.35 -1.11
CA GLY A 77 -12.32 -5.48 -0.78
C GLY A 77 -12.79 -5.50 0.67
N THR A 78 -13.54 -6.55 0.99
CA THR A 78 -14.09 -6.81 2.33
C THR A 78 -13.52 -8.12 2.85
N TYR A 79 -13.05 -8.11 4.10
CA TYR A 79 -12.40 -9.26 4.71
C TYR A 79 -12.72 -9.37 6.21
N ALA A 80 -12.71 -10.61 6.71
CA ALA A 80 -12.67 -10.89 8.15
C ALA A 80 -11.30 -10.48 8.75
N PHE A 81 -11.34 -9.72 9.84
CA PHE A 81 -10.17 -9.39 10.64
C PHE A 81 -10.32 -9.86 12.09
N ASP A 82 -9.21 -10.26 12.67
CA ASP A 82 -9.01 -10.47 14.10
C ASP A 82 -7.91 -9.50 14.56
N PRO A 83 -8.17 -8.61 15.52
CA PRO A 83 -7.19 -7.65 16.03
C PRO A 83 -5.90 -8.32 16.54
N THR A 84 -5.98 -9.58 16.99
CA THR A 84 -4.83 -10.35 17.49
C THR A 84 -3.93 -10.89 16.39
N LEU A 85 -4.39 -10.90 15.13
CA LEU A 85 -3.67 -11.42 13.96
C LEU A 85 -2.94 -10.34 13.16
N GLN A 86 -2.62 -9.20 13.77
CA GLN A 86 -1.84 -8.12 13.16
C GLN A 86 -2.41 -7.69 11.79
N PRO A 87 -3.65 -7.16 11.76
CA PRO A 87 -4.26 -6.63 10.54
C PRO A 87 -3.34 -5.57 9.92
N ARG A 88 -3.14 -5.60 8.60
CA ARG A 88 -2.37 -4.56 7.91
C ARG A 88 -2.69 -4.48 6.42
N VAL A 89 -2.42 -3.33 5.83
CA VAL A 89 -2.25 -3.15 4.39
C VAL A 89 -0.83 -2.70 4.12
N SER A 90 -0.19 -3.23 3.07
CA SER A 90 1.11 -2.76 2.62
C SER A 90 1.16 -2.52 1.12
N VAL A 91 2.09 -1.67 0.70
CA VAL A 91 2.37 -1.35 -0.71
C VAL A 91 3.87 -1.13 -0.88
N SER A 92 4.44 -1.61 -1.99
CA SER A 92 5.86 -1.40 -2.30
C SER A 92 6.04 -0.53 -3.54
N ALA A 93 7.13 0.25 -3.56
CA ALA A 93 7.48 1.06 -4.72
C ALA A 93 7.88 0.25 -5.97
N LEU A 94 8.08 -1.07 -5.86
CA LEU A 94 8.21 -1.95 -7.05
C LEU A 94 6.88 -2.22 -7.74
N SER A 95 5.77 -1.83 -7.14
CA SER A 95 4.47 -2.03 -7.78
C SER A 95 4.18 -1.02 -8.89
N ALA A 96 5.01 -0.01 -9.11
CA ALA A 96 4.83 0.91 -10.23
C ALA A 96 5.32 0.32 -11.54
N ASP A 97 4.62 0.65 -12.62
CA ASP A 97 5.19 0.58 -13.96
C ASP A 97 6.45 1.48 -14.03
N ALA A 98 7.48 1.05 -14.77
CA ALA A 98 8.76 1.76 -14.81
C ALA A 98 8.59 3.24 -15.18
N GLY A 99 9.13 4.13 -14.34
CA GLY A 99 9.10 5.58 -14.55
C GLY A 99 7.83 6.30 -14.08
N ARG A 100 6.87 5.60 -13.46
CA ARG A 100 5.64 6.17 -12.90
C ARG A 100 5.70 6.29 -11.38
N GLY A 101 5.04 7.32 -10.85
CA GLY A 101 4.97 7.59 -9.42
C GLY A 101 3.97 6.71 -8.69
N ILE A 102 4.28 6.34 -7.45
CA ILE A 102 3.32 5.80 -6.49
C ILE A 102 3.17 6.81 -5.37
N TRP A 103 1.93 7.25 -5.14
CA TRP A 103 1.57 8.15 -4.06
C TRP A 103 0.54 7.45 -3.19
N VAL A 104 0.76 7.49 -1.89
CA VAL A 104 -0.10 6.85 -0.92
C VAL A 104 -0.22 7.71 0.31
N ASP A 105 -1.37 7.62 0.98
CA ASP A 105 -1.71 8.51 2.09
C ASP A 105 -2.35 7.72 3.24
N ALA A 106 -3.63 7.36 3.08
CA ALA A 106 -4.43 6.75 4.14
C ALA A 106 -5.08 5.43 3.71
N VAL A 107 -5.34 4.56 4.69
CA VAL A 107 -6.17 3.37 4.56
C VAL A 107 -7.24 3.40 5.64
N ALA A 108 -8.48 3.09 5.27
CA ALA A 108 -9.63 3.03 6.16
C ALA A 108 -10.16 1.60 6.24
N TRP A 109 -10.43 1.14 7.46
CA TRP A 109 -11.17 -0.09 7.74
C TRP A 109 -12.56 0.30 8.22
N VAL A 110 -13.57 0.03 7.40
CA VAL A 110 -14.97 0.38 7.66
C VAL A 110 -15.72 -0.90 8.06
N PRO A 111 -16.29 -1.01 9.27
CA PRO A 111 -17.08 -2.17 9.65
C PRO A 111 -18.22 -2.43 8.67
N VAL A 112 -18.49 -3.70 8.39
CA VAL A 112 -19.67 -4.13 7.64
C VAL A 112 -20.74 -4.60 8.64
N GLU A 113 -21.98 -4.11 8.48
CA GLU A 113 -23.14 -4.53 9.27
C GLU A 113 -23.69 -5.89 8.85
#